data_AF-A0A366DHE6-F1
#
_entry.id   AF-A0A366DHE6-F1
#
_cell.length_a   1.000
_cell.length_b   1.000
_cell.length_c   1.000
_cell.angle_alpha   90.00
_cell.angle_beta   90.00
_cell.angle_gamma   90.00
#
_symmetry.space_group_name_H-M   'P 1'
#
loop_
_entity.id
_entity.type
_entity.pdbx_description
1 polymer ?
#
loop_
_entity_poly.entity_id
_entity_poly.type
_entity_poly.pdbx_seq_one_letter_code
_entity_poly.pdbx_strand_id
1 'polypeptide(L)'
;MREQDSDIFGDLMAWVEGYLSPVYRRKVGDAGEAAWCAEWYRHAEAAVRLDAMWRSWEYYRHDRTQGLSLWFLDHADAHMAALLDRAGPFKLCGIRGSHQDAPVPPKPPPPDAEQDHIHTGAIRFGVDYLIPVYRERITDAGTRWCPEWWKHAEAVARLEAMRQSWEHFRSTGGPGMSVWLLDHADPHMNTLLDRYGPFRYCHLHTGHQDRLRPLPVEAPPPEMFLVAHAEPETVADASETNIPVAAVPISAYDDVAEFVEKYLSQVYRRQVFDSGDTVWCPRWWMHAEAVTRLDSLRRAWDRHRSNEETGVSTWLLDHVDPHMRQLFDRRGTFKFCSARTGHGHALNPLPLTPPTPASWNDPFDGPPRDSKSDSTGHSTATRPPEQPTR
;
A
#
# COMPACT_ATOMS: atom_id res chain seq x y z
N MET A 1 -30.25 -23.35 3.49
CA MET A 1 -30.19 -23.03 4.93
C MET A 1 -28.94 -23.72 5.46
N ARG A 2 -27.79 -23.03 5.53
CA ARG A 2 -26.59 -23.64 6.16
C ARG A 2 -26.91 -23.71 7.65
N GLU A 3 -26.79 -24.89 8.25
CA GLU A 3 -26.77 -25.03 9.71
C GLU A 3 -25.79 -23.99 10.26
N GLN A 4 -26.25 -23.15 11.19
CA GLN A 4 -25.35 -22.35 12.01
C GLN A 4 -24.62 -23.35 12.91
N ASP A 5 -23.50 -23.87 12.39
CA ASP A 5 -22.56 -24.64 13.18
C ASP A 5 -22.06 -23.68 14.27
N SER A 6 -22.37 -23.99 15.53
CA SER A 6 -21.94 -23.19 16.67
C SER A 6 -20.41 -23.18 16.72
N ASP A 7 -19.82 -22.03 17.03
CA ASP A 7 -18.38 -21.87 17.23
C ASP A 7 -17.84 -23.00 18.15
N ILE A 8 -16.71 -23.61 17.78
CA ILE A 8 -16.12 -24.70 18.57
C ILE A 8 -15.71 -24.21 19.96
N PHE A 9 -15.23 -22.97 20.00
CA PHE A 9 -14.86 -22.28 21.23
C PHE A 9 -15.90 -21.21 21.50
N GLY A 10 -16.43 -21.17 22.72
CA GLY A 10 -17.50 -20.22 23.08
C GLY A 10 -17.04 -18.76 23.14
N ASP A 11 -15.74 -18.52 23.28
CA ASP A 11 -15.12 -17.21 23.27
C ASP A 11 -13.62 -17.27 22.92
N LEU A 12 -13.01 -16.09 22.78
CA LEU A 12 -11.60 -15.94 22.46
C LEU A 12 -10.68 -16.55 23.52
N MET A 13 -11.02 -16.47 24.81
CA MET A 13 -10.20 -17.03 25.89
C MET A 13 -10.13 -18.54 25.75
N ALA A 14 -11.28 -19.19 25.54
CA ALA A 14 -11.38 -20.63 25.31
C ALA A 14 -10.57 -21.07 24.08
N TRP A 15 -10.57 -20.29 22.99
CA TRP A 15 -9.76 -20.58 21.81
C TRP A 15 -8.25 -20.43 22.08
N VAL A 16 -7.83 -19.37 22.78
CA VAL A 16 -6.42 -19.14 23.10
C VAL A 16 -5.88 -20.26 24.00
N GLU A 17 -6.63 -20.63 25.03
CA GLU A 17 -6.23 -21.67 26.00
C GLU A 17 -6.34 -23.08 25.41
N GLY A 18 -7.42 -23.36 24.68
CA GLY A 18 -7.75 -24.69 24.18
C GLY A 18 -7.11 -25.06 22.85
N TYR A 19 -6.73 -24.07 22.02
CA TYR A 19 -6.15 -24.31 20.70
C TYR A 19 -4.81 -23.59 20.49
N LEU A 20 -4.77 -22.26 20.56
CA LEU A 20 -3.59 -21.50 20.15
C LEU A 20 -2.36 -21.84 21.00
N SER A 21 -2.47 -21.79 22.32
CA SER A 21 -1.35 -22.03 23.24
C SER A 21 -0.79 -23.48 23.14
N PRO A 22 -1.63 -24.54 23.10
CA PRO A 22 -1.14 -25.90 22.88
C PRO A 22 -0.48 -26.14 21.51
N VAL A 23 -0.99 -25.48 20.45
CA VAL A 23 -0.55 -25.69 19.06
C VAL A 23 0.69 -24.85 18.74
N TYR A 24 0.68 -23.56 19.07
CA TYR A 24 1.73 -22.60 18.73
C TYR A 24 2.81 -22.51 19.83
N ARG A 25 3.65 -23.54 19.91
CA ARG A 25 4.72 -23.62 20.93
C ARG A 25 6.03 -23.00 20.45
N ARG A 26 6.48 -21.94 21.12
CA ARG A 26 7.78 -21.27 20.90
C ARG A 26 8.47 -20.99 22.24
N LYS A 27 9.79 -20.83 22.22
CA LYS A 27 10.54 -20.41 23.40
C LYS A 27 10.33 -18.92 23.62
N VAL A 28 9.59 -18.58 24.67
CA VAL A 28 9.37 -17.20 25.13
C VAL A 28 10.23 -16.96 26.38
N GLY A 29 10.79 -15.76 26.58
CA GLY A 29 11.63 -15.46 27.75
C GLY A 29 11.86 -13.97 28.02
N ASP A 30 12.11 -13.59 29.29
CA ASP A 30 12.43 -12.20 29.70
C ASP A 30 13.69 -11.64 29.03
N ALA A 31 14.63 -12.53 28.69
CA ALA A 31 15.84 -12.25 27.92
C ALA A 31 15.82 -12.97 26.56
N GLY A 32 14.65 -13.42 26.10
CA GLY A 32 14.44 -14.24 24.92
C GLY A 32 14.33 -13.43 23.62
N GLU A 33 14.36 -14.12 22.48
CA GLU A 33 14.09 -13.56 21.14
C GLU A 33 12.62 -13.16 20.95
N ALA A 34 11.70 -13.74 21.74
CA ALA A 34 10.25 -13.56 21.62
C ALA A 34 9.61 -13.14 22.95
N ALA A 35 8.79 -12.08 22.91
CA ALA A 35 8.07 -11.52 24.06
C ALA A 35 6.68 -12.16 24.22
N TRP A 36 6.20 -12.31 25.47
CA TRP A 36 4.83 -12.76 25.75
C TRP A 36 4.35 -12.26 27.12
N CYS A 37 3.09 -11.85 27.20
CA CYS A 37 2.44 -11.47 28.45
C CYS A 37 1.32 -12.46 28.80
N ALA A 38 1.32 -12.98 30.04
CA ALA A 38 0.26 -13.88 30.49
C ALA A 38 -1.12 -13.17 30.61
N GLU A 39 -1.11 -11.88 30.94
CA GLU A 39 -2.29 -11.01 30.94
C GLU A 39 -2.48 -10.34 29.56
N TRP A 40 -2.30 -11.08 28.47
CA TRP A 40 -2.35 -10.55 27.10
C TRP A 40 -3.64 -9.75 26.81
N TYR A 41 -4.76 -10.13 27.43
CA TYR A 41 -6.07 -9.48 27.27
C TYR A 41 -6.10 -8.02 27.77
N ARG A 42 -5.09 -7.59 28.52
CA ARG A 42 -4.93 -6.20 28.96
C ARG A 42 -4.24 -5.32 27.91
N HIS A 43 -3.62 -5.92 26.90
CA HIS A 43 -3.04 -5.20 25.78
C HIS A 43 -4.07 -5.14 24.64
N ALA A 44 -4.55 -3.93 24.33
CA ALA A 44 -5.57 -3.74 23.32
C ALA A 44 -5.12 -4.26 21.94
N GLU A 45 -3.85 -4.04 21.56
CA GLU A 45 -3.29 -4.61 20.33
C GLU A 45 -3.40 -6.14 20.32
N ALA A 46 -3.01 -6.77 21.43
CA ALA A 46 -3.00 -8.22 21.52
C ALA A 46 -4.40 -8.81 21.48
N ALA A 47 -5.34 -8.21 22.22
CA ALA A 47 -6.73 -8.63 22.21
C ALA A 47 -7.36 -8.54 20.81
N VAL A 48 -7.15 -7.43 20.11
CA VAL A 48 -7.67 -7.22 18.75
C VAL A 48 -7.04 -8.18 17.74
N ARG A 49 -5.71 -8.39 17.79
CA ARG A 49 -5.02 -9.35 16.91
C ARG A 49 -5.47 -10.79 17.16
N LEU A 50 -5.60 -11.20 18.42
CA LEU A 50 -6.03 -12.55 18.78
C LEU A 50 -7.49 -12.79 18.39
N ASP A 51 -8.39 -11.81 18.58
CA ASP A 51 -9.78 -11.89 18.10
C ASP A 51 -9.86 -12.01 16.57
N ALA A 52 -9.12 -11.16 15.85
CA ALA A 52 -9.06 -11.22 14.39
C ALA A 52 -8.49 -12.55 13.88
N MET A 53 -7.43 -13.04 14.52
CA MET A 53 -6.82 -14.33 14.20
C MET A 53 -7.79 -15.48 14.48
N TRP A 54 -8.52 -15.46 15.60
CA TRP A 54 -9.53 -16.47 15.91
C TRP A 54 -10.70 -16.45 14.92
N ARG A 55 -11.26 -15.28 14.58
CA ARG A 55 -12.34 -15.17 13.58
C ARG A 55 -11.91 -15.68 12.21
N SER A 56 -10.67 -15.41 11.81
CA SER A 56 -10.11 -16.00 10.59
C SER A 56 -9.98 -17.52 10.71
N TRP A 57 -9.57 -18.04 11.87
CA TRP A 57 -9.50 -19.48 12.11
C TRP A 57 -10.87 -20.15 11.99
N GLU A 58 -11.92 -19.58 12.59
CA GLU A 58 -13.30 -20.07 12.46
C GLU A 58 -13.76 -20.08 11.00
N TYR A 59 -13.35 -19.09 10.21
CA TYR A 59 -13.65 -19.08 8.78
C TYR A 59 -12.93 -20.23 8.04
N TYR A 60 -11.62 -20.37 8.22
CA TYR A 60 -10.81 -21.31 7.44
C TYR A 60 -10.93 -22.77 7.89
N ARG A 61 -11.28 -23.05 9.14
CA ARG A 61 -11.44 -24.44 9.65
C ARG A 61 -12.55 -25.22 8.92
N HIS A 62 -13.48 -24.53 8.28
CA HIS A 62 -14.56 -25.18 7.53
C HIS A 62 -14.05 -25.76 6.21
N ASP A 63 -12.96 -25.22 5.66
CA ASP A 63 -12.28 -25.84 4.53
C ASP A 63 -11.36 -26.97 5.02
N ARG A 64 -11.78 -28.20 4.75
CA ARG A 64 -11.06 -29.43 5.11
C ARG A 64 -9.87 -29.75 4.18
N THR A 65 -9.64 -28.95 3.15
CA THR A 65 -8.56 -29.19 2.17
C THR A 65 -7.30 -28.40 2.51
N GLN A 66 -7.33 -27.08 2.34
CA GLN A 66 -6.16 -26.20 2.53
C GLN A 66 -6.40 -25.12 3.58
N GLY A 67 -7.62 -24.99 4.10
CA GLY A 67 -8.04 -23.92 5.00
C GLY A 67 -7.06 -23.66 6.14
N LEU A 68 -6.70 -24.67 6.92
CA LEU A 68 -5.74 -24.49 8.03
C LEU A 68 -4.33 -24.11 7.54
N SER A 69 -3.90 -24.60 6.38
CA SER A 69 -2.61 -24.21 5.80
C SER A 69 -2.59 -22.73 5.41
N LEU A 70 -3.64 -22.25 4.75
CA LEU A 70 -3.79 -20.84 4.38
C LEU A 70 -3.92 -19.96 5.62
N TRP A 71 -4.69 -20.40 6.62
CA TRP A 71 -4.80 -19.67 7.89
C TRP A 71 -3.44 -19.46 8.57
N PHE A 72 -2.56 -20.48 8.59
CA PHE A 72 -1.21 -20.30 9.13
C PHE A 72 -0.41 -19.27 8.33
N LEU A 73 -0.39 -19.40 7.00
CA LEU A 73 0.41 -18.56 6.11
C LEU A 73 -0.06 -17.10 6.07
N ASP A 74 -1.36 -16.87 5.95
CA ASP A 74 -1.93 -15.56 5.66
C ASP A 74 -2.33 -14.80 6.94
N HIS A 75 -2.46 -15.49 8.08
CA HIS A 75 -2.95 -14.88 9.32
C HIS A 75 -2.13 -15.24 10.55
N ALA A 76 -2.05 -16.52 10.91
CA ALA A 76 -1.54 -16.90 12.21
C ALA A 76 -0.08 -16.53 12.41
N ASP A 77 0.78 -16.87 11.45
CA ASP A 77 2.22 -16.61 11.56
C ASP A 77 2.52 -15.10 11.55
N ALA A 78 1.77 -14.32 10.77
CA ALA A 78 1.91 -12.86 10.71
C ALA A 78 1.50 -12.18 12.02
N HIS A 79 0.34 -12.54 12.59
CA HIS A 79 -0.09 -12.00 13.90
C HIS A 79 0.83 -12.46 15.03
N MET A 80 1.24 -13.72 15.03
CA MET A 80 2.17 -14.23 16.04
C MET A 80 3.54 -13.57 15.92
N ALA A 81 4.02 -13.27 14.71
CA ALA A 81 5.26 -12.49 14.54
C ALA A 81 5.14 -11.11 15.18
N ALA A 82 4.03 -10.40 14.94
CA ALA A 82 3.80 -9.08 15.54
C ALA A 82 3.66 -9.14 17.08
N LEU A 83 2.94 -10.12 17.61
CA LEU A 83 2.74 -10.31 19.05
C LEU A 83 4.06 -10.64 19.78
N LEU A 84 4.89 -11.47 19.16
CA LEU A 84 6.15 -11.93 19.75
C LEU A 84 7.32 -10.97 19.53
N ASP A 85 7.14 -9.94 18.70
CA ASP A 85 8.18 -8.95 18.40
C ASP A 85 8.61 -8.19 19.67
N ARG A 86 9.92 -7.92 19.77
CA ARG A 86 10.51 -7.21 20.93
C ARG A 86 10.09 -5.74 21.03
N ALA A 87 9.69 -5.14 19.92
CA ALA A 87 9.08 -3.82 19.85
C ALA A 87 7.53 -3.89 19.76
N GLY A 88 6.96 -5.10 19.85
CA GLY A 88 5.54 -5.37 19.83
C GLY A 88 4.81 -5.02 21.14
N PRO A 89 3.54 -5.41 21.26
CA PRO A 89 2.66 -4.99 22.37
C PRO A 89 3.11 -5.51 23.74
N PHE A 90 3.91 -6.57 23.79
CA PHE A 90 4.39 -7.14 25.05
C PHE A 90 5.78 -6.63 25.46
N LYS A 91 6.36 -5.64 24.78
CA LYS A 91 7.76 -5.22 25.00
C LYS A 91 8.12 -4.83 26.44
N LEU A 92 7.15 -4.32 27.22
CA LEU A 92 7.35 -3.91 28.61
C LEU A 92 7.08 -5.05 29.61
N CYS A 93 6.55 -6.18 29.13
CA CYS A 93 6.16 -7.31 29.94
C CYS A 93 7.25 -8.39 29.91
N GLY A 94 7.45 -9.04 31.05
CA GLY A 94 8.23 -10.26 31.16
C GLY A 94 7.33 -11.44 31.51
N ILE A 95 7.75 -12.66 31.18
CA ILE A 95 7.13 -13.92 31.60
C ILE A 95 7.25 -14.13 33.11
N ARG A 96 8.35 -13.67 33.73
CA ARG A 96 8.49 -13.68 35.20
C ARG A 96 8.12 -12.35 35.85
N GLY A 97 7.90 -11.31 35.03
CA GLY A 97 7.46 -10.00 35.48
C GLY A 97 5.95 -9.91 35.62
N SER A 98 5.47 -8.87 36.30
CA SER A 98 4.06 -8.48 36.23
C SER A 98 3.78 -7.78 34.89
N HIS A 99 2.52 -7.82 34.46
CA HIS A 99 2.04 -6.97 33.35
C HIS A 99 2.39 -5.50 33.59
N GLN A 100 2.78 -4.81 32.53
CA GLN A 100 3.06 -3.38 32.53
C GLN A 100 2.33 -2.70 31.38
N ASP A 101 1.47 -1.75 31.74
CA ASP A 101 0.83 -0.83 30.82
C ASP A 101 1.84 0.21 30.31
N ALA A 102 1.91 0.42 29.00
CA ALA A 102 2.55 1.62 28.45
C ALA A 102 1.87 2.88 28.99
N PRO A 103 2.47 4.08 29.02
CA PRO A 103 1.71 5.30 29.36
C PRO A 103 0.55 5.54 28.37
N VAL A 104 -0.54 6.17 28.79
CA VAL A 104 -1.59 6.63 27.84
C VAL A 104 -1.07 7.88 27.14
N PRO A 105 -0.98 7.92 25.80
CA PRO A 105 -0.66 9.13 25.06
C PRO A 105 -1.61 10.27 25.47
N PRO A 106 -1.13 11.51 25.67
CA PRO A 106 -2.00 12.63 25.95
C PRO A 106 -3.07 12.74 24.85
N LYS A 107 -4.34 12.89 25.27
CA LYS A 107 -5.43 13.13 24.33
C LYS A 107 -5.09 14.39 23.53
N PRO A 108 -5.21 14.38 22.20
CA PRO A 108 -4.94 15.57 21.42
C PRO A 108 -5.86 16.72 21.83
N PRO A 109 -5.39 17.98 21.78
CA PRO A 109 -6.29 19.12 21.90
C PRO A 109 -7.42 19.01 20.86
N PRO A 110 -8.65 19.44 21.20
CA PRO A 110 -9.75 19.43 20.24
C PRO A 110 -9.36 20.25 19.01
N PRO A 111 -9.75 19.81 17.79
CA PRO A 111 -9.59 20.64 16.60
C PRO A 111 -10.38 21.95 16.76
N ASP A 112 -9.95 23.00 16.08
CA ASP A 112 -10.75 24.24 16.02
C ASP A 112 -12.10 23.95 15.33
N ALA A 113 -13.17 24.64 15.73
CA ALA A 113 -14.57 24.35 15.32
C ALA A 113 -14.80 24.28 13.80
N GLU A 114 -13.92 24.89 12.99
CA GLU A 114 -13.99 24.89 11.52
C GLU A 114 -13.45 23.58 10.90
N GLN A 115 -12.57 22.85 11.61
CA GLN A 115 -12.01 21.56 11.20
C GLN A 115 -12.91 20.37 11.61
N ASP A 116 -13.93 20.63 12.42
CA ASP A 116 -14.74 19.63 13.12
C ASP A 116 -15.71 18.87 12.19
N HIS A 117 -16.00 19.38 10.99
CA HIS A 117 -16.95 18.75 10.05
C HIS A 117 -16.32 17.79 9.03
N ILE A 118 -15.03 17.97 8.67
CA ILE A 118 -14.38 17.19 7.61
C ILE A 118 -13.65 15.97 8.17
N HIS A 119 -13.27 15.98 9.46
CA HIS A 119 -12.39 14.96 10.04
C HIS A 119 -12.93 14.30 11.32
N THR A 120 -14.20 14.52 11.72
CA THR A 120 -14.76 13.94 12.96
C THR A 120 -14.60 12.42 13.01
N GLY A 121 -14.82 11.74 11.87
CA GLY A 121 -14.67 10.29 11.74
C GLY A 121 -13.23 9.85 11.99
N ALA A 122 -12.25 10.44 11.29
CA ALA A 122 -10.83 10.16 11.45
C ALA A 122 -10.33 10.46 12.87
N ILE A 123 -10.80 11.54 13.48
CA ILE A 123 -10.42 11.92 14.85
C ILE A 123 -10.94 10.89 15.84
N ARG A 124 -12.23 10.54 15.76
CA ARG A 124 -12.82 9.53 16.64
C ARG A 124 -12.13 8.18 16.47
N PHE A 125 -11.90 7.75 15.22
CA PHE A 125 -11.18 6.51 14.92
C PHE A 125 -9.74 6.53 15.47
N GLY A 126 -9.00 7.61 15.24
CA GLY A 126 -7.63 7.77 15.73
C GLY A 126 -7.55 7.77 17.25
N VAL A 127 -8.39 8.57 17.91
CA VAL A 127 -8.34 8.78 19.37
C VAL A 127 -8.94 7.61 20.14
N ASP A 128 -10.09 7.11 19.72
CA ASP A 128 -10.85 6.13 20.51
C ASP A 128 -10.49 4.68 20.18
N TYR A 129 -9.91 4.42 19.00
CA TYR A 129 -9.55 3.07 18.56
C TYR A 129 -8.05 2.90 18.33
N LEU A 130 -7.44 3.67 17.42
CA LEU A 130 -6.03 3.43 17.04
C LEU A 130 -5.03 3.73 18.15
N ILE A 131 -5.16 4.86 18.85
CA ILE A 131 -4.25 5.22 19.94
C ILE A 131 -4.24 4.15 21.05
N PRO A 132 -5.40 3.65 21.52
CA PRO A 132 -5.43 2.53 22.45
C PRO A 132 -4.79 1.25 21.89
N VAL A 133 -5.08 0.89 20.63
CA VAL A 133 -4.56 -0.33 20.00
C VAL A 133 -3.05 -0.27 19.82
N TYR A 134 -2.48 0.85 19.37
CA TYR A 134 -1.05 1.00 19.06
C TYR A 134 -0.26 1.74 20.17
N ARG A 135 -0.78 1.80 21.39
CA ARG A 135 -0.27 2.58 22.53
C ARG A 135 1.20 2.32 22.82
N GLU A 136 1.59 1.05 22.88
CA GLU A 136 2.94 0.60 23.17
C GLU A 136 3.92 1.05 22.10
N ARG A 137 3.50 1.00 20.84
CA ARG A 137 4.31 1.45 19.70
C ARG A 137 4.43 2.97 19.68
N ILE A 138 3.34 3.71 19.88
CA ILE A 138 3.32 5.19 19.89
C ILE A 138 4.18 5.79 21.00
N THR A 139 4.20 5.15 22.16
CA THR A 139 5.00 5.60 23.31
C THR A 139 6.47 5.18 23.25
N ASP A 140 6.87 4.44 22.21
CA ASP A 140 8.24 4.00 22.05
C ASP A 140 9.19 5.15 21.72
N ALA A 141 10.35 5.20 22.40
CA ALA A 141 11.35 6.24 22.19
C ALA A 141 11.94 6.22 20.77
N GLY A 142 11.95 5.07 20.09
CA GLY A 142 12.45 4.92 18.72
C GLY A 142 11.47 5.39 17.64
N THR A 143 10.19 5.56 17.99
CA THR A 143 9.12 5.90 17.03
C THR A 143 8.85 7.40 16.96
N ARG A 144 8.12 7.82 15.93
CA ARG A 144 7.66 9.19 15.74
C ARG A 144 6.16 9.27 15.85
N TRP A 145 5.68 10.17 16.69
CA TRP A 145 4.27 10.48 16.80
C TRP A 145 4.08 11.96 17.05
N CYS A 146 3.10 12.56 16.36
CA CYS A 146 2.70 13.93 16.61
C CYS A 146 1.36 13.94 17.36
N PRO A 147 1.28 14.53 18.58
CA PRO A 147 0.00 14.73 19.24
C PRO A 147 -0.97 15.56 18.40
N GLU A 148 -0.47 16.51 17.60
CA GLU A 148 -1.26 17.32 16.67
C GLU A 148 -1.20 16.76 15.24
N TRP A 149 -1.43 15.45 15.09
CA TRP A 149 -1.27 14.74 13.82
C TRP A 149 -2.09 15.33 12.67
N TRP A 150 -3.22 16.00 12.94
CA TRP A 150 -4.06 16.64 11.92
C TRP A 150 -3.36 17.78 11.19
N LYS A 151 -2.30 18.35 11.76
CA LYS A 151 -1.45 19.34 11.08
C LYS A 151 -0.58 18.73 9.97
N HIS A 152 -0.56 17.40 9.85
CA HIS A 152 0.20 16.68 8.84
C HIS A 152 -0.76 16.10 7.80
N ALA A 153 -0.79 16.70 6.60
CA ALA A 153 -1.69 16.29 5.52
C ALA A 153 -1.58 14.80 5.17
N GLU A 154 -0.37 14.23 5.15
CA GLU A 154 -0.18 12.78 4.95
C GLU A 154 -0.79 11.95 6.06
N ALA A 155 -0.68 12.39 7.32
CA ALA A 155 -1.25 11.66 8.45
C ALA A 155 -2.76 11.67 8.39
N VAL A 156 -3.37 12.81 8.05
CA VAL A 156 -4.82 12.91 7.80
C VAL A 156 -5.24 11.96 6.70
N ALA A 157 -4.56 12.00 5.55
CA ALA A 157 -4.88 11.12 4.41
C ALA A 157 -4.77 9.63 4.77
N ARG A 158 -3.70 9.22 5.47
CA ARG A 158 -3.50 7.83 5.88
C ARG A 158 -4.53 7.38 6.93
N LEU A 159 -4.81 8.20 7.93
CA LEU A 159 -5.76 7.85 9.00
C LEU A 159 -7.19 7.76 8.46
N GLU A 160 -7.56 8.64 7.53
CA GLU A 160 -8.86 8.59 6.88
C GLU A 160 -8.98 7.37 5.95
N ALA A 161 -7.96 7.07 5.15
CA ALA A 161 -7.92 5.87 4.32
C ALA A 161 -7.97 4.57 5.16
N MET A 162 -7.27 4.57 6.30
CA MET A 162 -7.28 3.46 7.25
C MET A 162 -8.67 3.31 7.91
N ARG A 163 -9.35 4.41 8.22
CA ARG A 163 -10.73 4.40 8.75
C ARG A 163 -11.74 3.86 7.74
N GLN A 164 -11.69 4.31 6.50
CA GLN A 164 -12.60 3.84 5.44
C GLN A 164 -12.46 2.33 5.22
N SER A 165 -11.22 1.85 5.08
CA SER A 165 -10.95 0.42 4.98
C SER A 165 -11.38 -0.34 6.24
N TRP A 166 -11.19 0.22 7.44
CA TRP A 166 -11.65 -0.40 8.69
C TRP A 166 -13.17 -0.58 8.70
N GLU A 167 -13.94 0.41 8.23
CA GLU A 167 -15.40 0.32 8.15
C GLU A 167 -15.87 -0.78 7.20
N HIS A 168 -15.20 -0.94 6.06
CA HIS A 168 -15.46 -2.02 5.14
C HIS A 168 -15.16 -3.40 5.78
N PHE A 169 -13.94 -3.61 6.28
CA PHE A 169 -13.52 -4.92 6.77
C PHE A 169 -14.22 -5.37 8.05
N ARG A 170 -14.54 -4.44 8.96
CA ARG A 170 -15.31 -4.80 10.16
C ARG A 170 -16.73 -5.26 9.84
N SER A 171 -17.27 -4.85 8.68
CA SER A 171 -18.60 -5.27 8.21
C SER A 171 -18.57 -6.61 7.44
N THR A 172 -17.40 -7.02 6.96
CA THR A 172 -17.23 -8.21 6.11
C THR A 172 -17.31 -9.53 6.91
N GLY A 173 -16.99 -9.51 8.21
CA GLY A 173 -16.92 -10.72 9.04
C GLY A 173 -15.76 -11.66 8.66
N GLY A 174 -15.69 -12.84 9.29
CA GLY A 174 -14.65 -13.85 9.02
C GLY A 174 -13.23 -13.30 9.14
N PRO A 175 -12.37 -13.41 8.11
CA PRO A 175 -10.99 -12.93 8.15
C PRO A 175 -10.85 -11.42 7.97
N GLY A 176 -11.94 -10.66 7.76
CA GLY A 176 -11.89 -9.24 7.38
C GLY A 176 -11.03 -8.38 8.30
N MET A 177 -11.19 -8.48 9.62
CA MET A 177 -10.37 -7.73 10.58
C MET A 177 -8.90 -8.17 10.59
N SER A 178 -8.62 -9.44 10.29
CA SER A 178 -7.25 -9.95 10.16
C SER A 178 -6.57 -9.32 8.95
N VAL A 179 -7.25 -9.32 7.80
CA VAL A 179 -6.80 -8.67 6.56
C VAL A 179 -6.59 -7.18 6.78
N TRP A 180 -7.55 -6.49 7.42
CA TRP A 180 -7.40 -5.06 7.69
C TRP A 180 -6.18 -4.74 8.56
N LEU A 181 -5.92 -5.51 9.61
CA LEU A 181 -4.74 -5.28 10.45
C LEU A 181 -3.44 -5.45 9.66
N LEU A 182 -3.33 -6.54 8.90
CA LEU A 182 -2.10 -6.94 8.20
C LEU A 182 -1.84 -6.09 6.96
N ASP A 183 -2.87 -5.82 6.16
CA ASP A 183 -2.72 -5.22 4.83
C ASP A 183 -2.98 -3.71 4.83
N HIS A 184 -3.65 -3.17 5.84
CA HIS A 184 -4.00 -1.75 5.90
C HIS A 184 -3.45 -1.04 7.14
N ALA A 185 -3.81 -1.51 8.34
CA ALA A 185 -3.48 -0.83 9.59
C ALA A 185 -1.96 -0.83 9.86
N ASP A 186 -1.34 -2.00 9.87
CA ASP A 186 0.09 -2.13 10.17
C ASP A 186 0.99 -1.41 9.15
N PRO A 187 0.78 -1.51 7.82
CA PRO A 187 1.57 -0.76 6.84
C PRO A 187 1.45 0.76 6.99
N HIS A 188 0.23 1.28 7.23
CA HIS A 188 0.04 2.70 7.49
C HIS A 188 0.69 3.13 8.82
N MET A 189 0.51 2.37 9.90
CA MET A 189 1.12 2.66 11.19
C MET A 189 2.65 2.58 11.14
N ASN A 190 3.22 1.63 10.41
CA ASN A 190 4.66 1.54 10.16
C ASN A 190 5.18 2.83 9.52
N THR A 191 4.43 3.37 8.54
CA THR A 191 4.84 4.61 7.87
C THR A 191 4.67 5.84 8.76
N LEU A 192 3.59 5.92 9.53
CA LEU A 192 3.34 7.02 10.47
C LEU A 192 4.40 7.07 11.57
N LEU A 193 4.77 5.91 12.11
CA LEU A 193 5.73 5.76 13.20
C LEU A 193 7.20 5.80 12.74
N ASP A 194 7.46 5.79 11.43
CA ASP A 194 8.82 5.76 10.88
C ASP A 194 9.59 7.06 11.19
N ARG A 195 10.89 6.90 11.46
CA ARG A 195 11.79 8.01 11.81
C ARG A 195 11.98 9.04 10.68
N TYR A 196 11.72 8.65 9.44
CA TYR A 196 11.76 9.49 8.24
C TYR A 196 10.38 9.73 7.62
N GLY A 197 9.32 9.25 8.30
CA GLY A 197 7.94 9.44 7.90
C GLY A 197 7.41 10.88 8.13
N PRO A 198 6.08 11.06 8.06
CA PRO A 198 5.44 12.39 8.13
C PRO A 198 5.63 13.09 9.49
N PHE A 199 6.02 12.36 10.54
CA PHE A 199 6.28 12.88 11.88
C PHE A 199 7.77 13.01 12.22
N ARG A 200 8.70 12.98 11.25
CA ARG A 200 10.16 12.97 11.47
C ARG A 200 10.67 13.90 12.60
N TYR A 201 10.13 15.11 12.70
CA TYR A 201 10.55 16.11 13.70
C TYR A 201 9.62 16.25 14.91
N CYS A 202 8.53 15.50 14.94
CA CYS A 202 7.59 15.50 16.04
C CYS A 202 7.90 14.34 16.98
N HIS A 203 7.62 14.55 18.27
CA HIS A 203 7.61 13.48 19.25
C HIS A 203 6.42 13.66 20.18
N LEU A 204 6.02 12.55 20.81
CA LEU A 204 4.93 12.54 21.78
C LEU A 204 5.11 13.60 22.88
N HIS A 205 6.32 13.69 23.44
CA HIS A 205 6.62 14.57 24.58
C HIS A 205 7.04 16.00 24.18
N THR A 206 7.62 16.18 22.99
CA THR A 206 8.06 17.51 22.53
C THR A 206 6.99 18.24 21.72
N GLY A 207 5.94 17.54 21.31
CA GLY A 207 4.86 18.09 20.49
C GLY A 207 5.22 18.24 19.01
N HIS A 208 4.35 18.98 18.32
CA HIS A 208 4.43 19.24 16.88
C HIS A 208 5.58 20.20 16.52
N GLN A 209 6.22 19.94 15.39
CA GLN A 209 7.21 20.84 14.78
C GLN A 209 6.94 20.95 13.28
N ASP A 210 6.55 22.14 12.82
CA ASP A 210 6.29 22.41 11.41
C ASP A 210 7.58 22.67 10.63
N ARG A 211 8.35 21.60 10.41
CA ARG A 211 9.64 21.64 9.67
C ARG A 211 9.57 20.97 8.30
N LEU A 212 8.61 20.07 8.09
CA LEU A 212 8.41 19.40 6.81
C LEU A 212 7.52 20.27 5.92
N ARG A 213 8.13 20.86 4.90
CA ARG A 213 7.43 21.69 3.91
C ARG A 213 6.88 20.84 2.76
N PRO A 214 5.87 21.35 2.02
CA PRO A 214 5.47 20.78 0.75
C PRO A 214 6.68 20.56 -0.17
N LEU A 215 6.61 19.55 -1.03
CA LEU A 215 7.67 19.31 -2.01
C LEU A 215 7.80 20.53 -2.92
N PRO A 216 9.02 21.03 -3.18
CA PRO A 216 9.20 22.13 -4.09
C PRO A 216 8.88 21.65 -5.50
N VAL A 217 7.94 22.32 -6.16
CA VAL A 217 7.52 22.06 -7.53
C VAL A 217 7.62 23.39 -8.25
N GLU A 218 8.31 23.42 -9.37
CA GLU A 218 8.19 24.54 -10.31
C GLU A 218 7.03 24.24 -11.28
N ALA A 219 6.45 25.20 -11.98
CA ALA A 219 5.43 24.89 -12.99
C ALA A 219 6.09 24.43 -14.30
N PRO A 220 5.65 23.33 -14.94
CA PRO A 220 6.10 22.99 -16.28
C PRO A 220 5.64 24.04 -17.30
N PRO A 221 6.32 24.16 -18.47
CA PRO A 221 5.82 24.97 -19.57
C PRO A 221 4.38 24.55 -19.94
N PRO A 222 3.45 25.51 -20.12
CA PRO A 222 2.04 25.20 -20.38
C PRO A 222 1.86 24.19 -21.52
N GLU A 223 2.57 24.34 -22.64
CA GLU A 223 2.48 23.41 -23.77
C GLU A 223 2.90 21.95 -23.50
N MET A 224 3.53 21.64 -22.37
CA MET A 224 4.08 20.30 -22.11
C MET A 224 3.03 19.25 -21.73
N PHE A 225 1.97 19.67 -21.02
CA PHE A 225 0.92 18.77 -20.53
C PHE A 225 -0.49 19.15 -20.98
N LEU A 226 -0.63 20.23 -21.76
CA LEU A 226 -1.90 20.58 -22.37
C LEU A 226 -2.45 19.38 -23.13
N VAL A 227 -3.51 18.81 -22.58
CA VAL A 227 -4.44 17.99 -23.32
C VAL A 227 -4.97 18.93 -24.40
N ALA A 228 -4.72 18.61 -25.68
CA ALA A 228 -5.56 19.15 -26.72
C ALA A 228 -6.97 18.72 -26.33
N HIS A 229 -7.74 19.62 -25.72
CA HIS A 229 -9.17 19.45 -25.63
C HIS A 229 -9.58 19.27 -27.09
N ALA A 230 -9.79 18.01 -27.50
CA ALA A 230 -10.59 17.76 -28.67
C ALA A 230 -11.86 18.50 -28.35
N GLU A 231 -12.10 19.61 -29.05
CA GLU A 231 -13.40 20.26 -29.03
C GLU A 231 -14.42 19.12 -29.15
N PRO A 232 -15.48 19.09 -28.32
CA PRO A 232 -16.50 18.08 -28.49
C PRO A 232 -16.94 18.20 -29.94
N GLU A 233 -16.50 17.27 -30.79
CA GLU A 233 -16.98 17.19 -32.15
C GLU A 233 -18.48 17.13 -31.97
N THR A 234 -19.16 18.13 -32.52
CA THR A 234 -20.61 18.14 -32.57
C THR A 234 -20.97 16.93 -33.41
N VAL A 235 -21.23 15.79 -32.75
CA VAL A 235 -21.71 14.58 -33.40
C VAL A 235 -23.13 14.90 -33.84
N ALA A 236 -23.23 15.57 -34.98
CA ALA A 236 -24.42 15.61 -35.77
C ALA A 236 -24.58 14.21 -36.38
N ASP A 237 -25.63 13.55 -35.90
CA ASP A 237 -26.32 12.44 -36.56
C ASP A 237 -25.58 11.08 -36.62
N ALA A 238 -25.91 10.22 -35.65
CA ALA A 238 -25.83 8.77 -35.83
C ALA A 238 -26.94 8.10 -35.00
N SER A 239 -28.01 7.76 -35.70
CA SER A 239 -29.01 6.81 -35.26
C SER A 239 -28.37 5.43 -35.00
N GLU A 240 -28.86 4.78 -33.94
CA GLU A 240 -28.83 3.34 -33.68
C GLU A 240 -27.46 2.62 -33.63
N THR A 241 -26.74 2.74 -32.52
CA THR A 241 -26.21 1.58 -31.79
C THR A 241 -26.00 1.93 -30.32
N ASN A 242 -26.80 1.34 -29.43
CA ASN A 242 -26.69 1.50 -27.97
C ASN A 242 -25.54 0.63 -27.44
N ILE A 243 -24.29 1.05 -27.67
CA ILE A 243 -23.15 0.58 -26.89
C ILE A 243 -23.04 1.51 -25.68
N PRO A 244 -23.10 1.03 -24.43
CA PRO A 244 -22.89 1.90 -23.29
C PRO A 244 -21.43 2.39 -23.33
N VAL A 245 -21.25 3.64 -23.76
CA VAL A 245 -19.99 4.36 -23.58
C VAL A 245 -19.80 4.45 -22.07
N ALA A 246 -18.90 3.63 -21.52
CA ALA A 246 -18.55 3.72 -20.11
C ALA A 246 -18.19 5.18 -19.83
N ALA A 247 -18.95 5.83 -18.93
CA ALA A 247 -18.69 7.21 -18.55
C ALA A 247 -17.23 7.32 -18.17
N VAL A 248 -16.45 8.09 -18.93
CA VAL A 248 -15.04 8.32 -18.61
C VAL A 248 -15.05 8.92 -17.20
N PRO A 249 -14.42 8.28 -16.20
CA PRO A 249 -14.40 8.84 -14.87
C PRO A 249 -13.78 10.23 -14.96
N ILE A 250 -14.54 11.25 -14.56
CA ILE A 250 -14.10 12.65 -14.57
C ILE A 250 -12.82 12.70 -13.73
N SER A 251 -11.69 13.00 -14.37
CA SER A 251 -10.40 13.15 -13.72
C SER A 251 -10.51 14.24 -12.66
N ALA A 252 -10.00 14.01 -11.45
CA ALA A 252 -10.04 15.04 -10.39
C ALA A 252 -9.09 16.21 -10.66
N TYR A 253 -8.11 15.96 -11.54
CA TYR A 253 -7.08 16.90 -11.97
C TYR A 253 -6.95 16.80 -13.49
N ASP A 254 -6.81 17.92 -14.18
CA ASP A 254 -6.80 17.96 -15.64
C ASP A 254 -5.57 17.23 -16.21
N ASP A 255 -4.42 17.36 -15.52
CA ASP A 255 -3.18 16.70 -15.90
C ASP A 255 -2.30 16.28 -14.68
N VAL A 256 -1.16 15.66 -14.98
CA VAL A 256 -0.17 15.25 -13.98
C VAL A 256 0.48 16.45 -13.28
N ALA A 257 0.62 17.58 -13.93
CA ALA A 257 1.23 18.77 -13.33
C ALA A 257 0.35 19.33 -12.22
N GLU A 258 -0.94 19.49 -12.50
CA GLU A 258 -1.93 19.94 -11.53
C GLU A 258 -2.04 18.97 -10.34
N PHE A 259 -2.07 17.65 -10.61
CA PHE A 259 -2.08 16.63 -9.56
C PHE A 259 -0.87 16.74 -8.63
N VAL A 260 0.33 16.90 -9.21
CA VAL A 260 1.57 16.98 -8.43
C VAL A 260 1.61 18.28 -7.62
N GLU A 261 1.25 19.40 -8.22
CA GLU A 261 1.29 20.73 -7.59
C GLU A 261 0.24 20.84 -6.48
N LYS A 262 -1.02 20.54 -6.77
CA LYS A 262 -2.15 20.82 -5.85
C LYS A 262 -2.35 19.73 -4.80
N TYR A 263 -1.99 18.49 -5.08
CA TYR A 263 -2.24 17.35 -4.18
C TYR A 263 -0.96 16.70 -3.68
N LEU A 264 -0.18 16.08 -4.57
CA LEU A 264 0.90 15.20 -4.14
C LEU A 264 1.99 15.95 -3.34
N SER A 265 2.37 17.15 -3.79
CA SER A 265 3.38 17.97 -3.10
C SER A 265 2.96 18.39 -1.68
N GLN A 266 1.65 18.57 -1.48
CA GLN A 266 1.06 19.03 -0.22
C GLN A 266 0.91 17.89 0.77
N VAL A 267 0.53 16.71 0.26
CA VAL A 267 0.34 15.49 1.06
C VAL A 267 1.70 14.89 1.41
N TYR A 268 2.57 14.59 0.44
CA TYR A 268 3.85 13.89 0.66
C TYR A 268 4.99 14.82 1.06
N ARG A 269 5.04 15.21 2.34
CA ARG A 269 6.11 16.08 2.87
C ARG A 269 7.29 15.26 3.40
N ARG A 270 8.48 15.43 2.80
CA ARG A 270 9.74 14.79 3.23
C ARG A 270 10.86 15.81 3.35
N GLN A 271 11.87 15.50 4.17
CA GLN A 271 13.05 16.35 4.31
C GLN A 271 13.93 16.23 3.06
N VAL A 272 13.67 17.07 2.06
CA VAL A 272 14.42 17.09 0.79
C VAL A 272 15.46 18.22 0.70
N PHE A 273 15.39 19.20 1.61
CA PHE A 273 16.40 20.25 1.75
C PHE A 273 17.50 19.81 2.72
N ASP A 274 18.76 20.08 2.41
CA ASP A 274 19.91 19.74 3.27
C ASP A 274 19.97 18.29 3.74
N SER A 275 19.26 17.43 3.01
CA SER A 275 19.19 16.01 3.31
C SER A 275 20.23 15.34 2.47
N GLY A 276 21.06 14.53 3.11
CA GLY A 276 21.64 13.44 2.37
C GLY A 276 20.51 12.55 1.86
N ASP A 277 19.64 12.08 2.75
CA ASP A 277 18.91 10.79 2.65
C ASP A 277 17.97 10.65 1.47
N THR A 278 17.37 11.76 1.05
CA THR A 278 16.32 11.78 0.04
C THR A 278 16.56 12.92 -0.94
N VAL A 279 16.37 12.65 -2.23
CA VAL A 279 16.53 13.64 -3.32
C VAL A 279 15.19 13.99 -3.95
N TRP A 280 15.08 15.21 -4.45
CA TRP A 280 13.90 15.67 -5.18
C TRP A 280 14.30 16.74 -6.18
N CYS A 281 13.69 16.73 -7.36
CA CYS A 281 13.90 17.71 -8.40
C CYS A 281 12.67 18.61 -8.53
N PRO A 282 12.78 19.94 -8.32
CA PRO A 282 11.66 20.87 -8.52
C PRO A 282 11.13 20.87 -9.96
N ARG A 283 12.01 20.64 -10.93
CA ARG A 283 11.70 20.44 -12.36
C ARG A 283 11.57 18.96 -12.71
N TRP A 284 10.74 18.24 -11.96
CA TRP A 284 10.57 16.79 -12.11
C TRP A 284 10.15 16.37 -13.53
N TRP A 285 9.44 17.23 -14.27
CA TRP A 285 9.01 16.95 -15.65
C TRP A 285 10.16 16.87 -16.66
N MET A 286 11.36 17.32 -16.30
CA MET A 286 12.55 17.13 -17.13
C MET A 286 13.07 15.68 -17.07
N HIS A 287 12.44 14.82 -16.26
CA HIS A 287 12.80 13.41 -16.12
C HIS A 287 11.66 12.51 -16.61
N ALA A 288 11.84 11.87 -17.76
CA ALA A 288 10.81 11.03 -18.38
C ALA A 288 10.31 9.89 -17.46
N GLU A 289 11.20 9.29 -16.67
CA GLU A 289 10.82 8.28 -15.67
C GLU A 289 9.92 8.89 -14.59
N ALA A 290 10.25 10.09 -14.09
CA ALA A 290 9.43 10.77 -13.09
C ALA A 290 8.05 11.13 -13.65
N VAL A 291 7.97 11.67 -14.87
CA VAL A 291 6.70 11.96 -15.55
C VAL A 291 5.84 10.71 -15.66
N THR A 292 6.42 9.60 -16.13
CA THR A 292 5.68 8.33 -16.30
C THR A 292 5.16 7.79 -14.96
N ARG A 293 6.00 7.81 -13.92
CA ARG A 293 5.62 7.37 -12.57
C ARG A 293 4.50 8.25 -12.00
N LEU A 294 4.63 9.57 -12.09
CA LEU A 294 3.66 10.51 -11.52
C LEU A 294 2.32 10.51 -12.28
N ASP A 295 2.32 10.39 -13.62
CA ASP A 295 1.08 10.26 -14.38
C ASP A 295 0.40 8.90 -14.10
N SER A 296 1.18 7.83 -13.95
CA SER A 296 0.65 6.53 -13.52
C SER A 296 0.01 6.61 -12.13
N LEU A 297 0.62 7.34 -11.19
CA LEU A 297 0.05 7.57 -9.86
C LEU A 297 -1.27 8.35 -9.92
N ARG A 298 -1.35 9.40 -10.75
CA ARG A 298 -2.58 10.17 -10.95
C ARG A 298 -3.69 9.30 -11.54
N ARG A 299 -3.41 8.51 -12.58
CA ARG A 299 -4.40 7.60 -13.17
C ARG A 299 -4.88 6.55 -12.18
N ALA A 300 -3.97 6.02 -11.37
CA ALA A 300 -4.32 5.12 -10.27
C ALA A 300 -5.19 5.83 -9.23
N TRP A 301 -4.87 7.08 -8.87
CA TRP A 301 -5.68 7.89 -7.96
C TRP A 301 -7.12 8.02 -8.45
N ASP A 302 -7.31 8.36 -9.74
CA ASP A 302 -8.65 8.50 -10.32
C ASP A 302 -9.45 7.19 -10.27
N ARG A 303 -8.81 6.05 -10.51
CA ARG A 303 -9.47 4.73 -10.40
C ARG A 303 -9.83 4.40 -8.95
N HIS A 304 -8.90 4.64 -8.02
CA HIS A 304 -9.02 4.17 -6.65
C HIS A 304 -9.90 5.06 -5.78
N ARG A 305 -9.90 6.39 -5.99
CA ARG A 305 -10.76 7.30 -5.22
C ARG A 305 -12.26 7.09 -5.47
N SER A 306 -12.62 6.49 -6.61
CA SER A 306 -14.00 6.13 -6.92
C SER A 306 -14.48 4.93 -6.09
N ASN A 307 -13.57 4.18 -5.46
CA ASN A 307 -13.90 3.13 -4.51
C ASN A 307 -13.79 3.71 -3.08
N GLU A 308 -14.94 3.99 -2.47
CA GLU A 308 -15.05 4.56 -1.12
C GLU A 308 -14.66 3.58 0.00
N GLU A 309 -14.47 2.29 -0.29
CA GLU A 309 -14.22 1.27 0.73
C GLU A 309 -12.73 1.19 1.10
N THR A 310 -11.90 0.65 0.20
CA THR A 310 -10.46 0.42 0.43
C THR A 310 -9.58 1.19 -0.53
N GLY A 311 -10.18 1.88 -1.51
CA GLY A 311 -9.50 2.42 -2.68
C GLY A 311 -8.32 3.33 -2.32
N VAL A 312 -8.53 4.33 -1.47
CA VAL A 312 -7.48 5.28 -1.07
C VAL A 312 -6.35 4.60 -0.29
N SER A 313 -6.68 3.63 0.57
CA SER A 313 -5.68 2.90 1.36
C SER A 313 -4.80 2.05 0.44
N THR A 314 -5.40 1.25 -0.44
CA THR A 314 -4.68 0.49 -1.48
C THR A 314 -3.85 1.40 -2.36
N TRP A 315 -4.37 2.55 -2.77
CA TRP A 315 -3.62 3.50 -3.60
C TRP A 315 -2.37 4.03 -2.87
N LEU A 316 -2.49 4.43 -1.61
CA LEU A 316 -1.34 4.89 -0.82
C LEU A 316 -0.28 3.80 -0.68
N LEU A 317 -0.69 2.57 -0.35
CA LEU A 317 0.20 1.46 -0.01
C LEU A 317 0.83 0.79 -1.24
N ASP A 318 0.04 0.52 -2.29
CA ASP A 318 0.48 -0.27 -3.44
C ASP A 318 1.02 0.59 -4.59
N HIS A 319 0.61 1.86 -4.64
CA HIS A 319 1.02 2.76 -5.71
C HIS A 319 1.93 3.88 -5.18
N VAL A 320 1.45 4.71 -4.26
CA VAL A 320 2.21 5.92 -3.89
C VAL A 320 3.49 5.58 -3.15
N ASP A 321 3.41 4.78 -2.09
CA ASP A 321 4.58 4.48 -1.24
C ASP A 321 5.73 3.84 -2.06
N PRO A 322 5.51 2.83 -2.92
CA PRO A 322 6.56 2.26 -3.76
C PRO A 322 7.14 3.25 -4.77
N HIS A 323 6.30 4.03 -5.45
CA HIS A 323 6.76 4.98 -6.46
C HIS A 323 7.53 6.15 -5.82
N MET A 324 7.02 6.71 -4.72
CA MET A 324 7.68 7.79 -4.00
C MET A 324 9.01 7.33 -3.39
N ARG A 325 9.10 6.09 -2.90
CA ARG A 325 10.37 5.50 -2.45
C ARG A 325 11.43 5.50 -3.55
N GLN A 326 11.05 5.13 -4.78
CA GLN A 326 11.96 5.14 -5.93
C GLN A 326 12.33 6.56 -6.36
N LEU A 327 11.37 7.50 -6.35
CA LEU A 327 11.63 8.90 -6.68
C LEU A 327 12.56 9.58 -5.68
N PHE A 328 12.45 9.26 -4.39
CA PHE A 328 13.31 9.81 -3.34
C PHE A 328 14.68 9.12 -3.23
N ASP A 329 14.90 8.00 -3.90
CA ASP A 329 16.19 7.29 -3.85
C ASP A 329 17.29 8.16 -4.46
N ARG A 330 18.35 8.40 -3.67
CA ARG A 330 19.56 9.12 -4.10
C ARG A 330 20.24 8.51 -5.31
N ARG A 331 20.01 7.21 -5.58
CA ARG A 331 20.54 6.49 -6.73
C ARG A 331 19.57 6.47 -7.91
N GLY A 332 18.34 6.97 -7.73
CA GLY A 332 17.27 6.93 -8.72
C GLY A 332 17.30 8.10 -9.70
N THR A 333 16.13 8.38 -10.28
CA THR A 333 15.93 9.36 -11.38
C THR A 333 16.41 10.79 -11.05
N PHE A 334 16.51 11.16 -9.77
CA PHE A 334 16.92 12.50 -9.33
C PHE A 334 18.34 12.56 -8.76
N LYS A 335 19.18 11.54 -9.00
CA LYS A 335 20.54 11.42 -8.44
C LYS A 335 21.40 12.69 -8.47
N PHE A 336 21.31 13.47 -9.55
CA PHE A 336 22.09 14.71 -9.74
C PHE A 336 21.27 15.99 -9.56
N CYS A 337 20.09 15.88 -8.96
CA CYS A 337 19.20 17.00 -8.67
C CYS A 337 19.10 17.20 -7.16
N SER A 338 18.77 18.41 -6.73
CA SER A 338 18.37 18.64 -5.34
C SER A 338 17.31 19.72 -5.25
N ALA A 339 16.58 19.73 -4.13
CA ALA A 339 15.59 20.74 -3.82
C ALA A 339 16.19 22.16 -3.73
N ARG A 340 17.50 22.29 -3.44
CA ARG A 340 18.19 23.59 -3.33
C ARG A 340 18.83 24.03 -4.64
N THR A 341 19.58 23.13 -5.29
CA THR A 341 20.35 23.45 -6.50
C THR A 341 19.52 23.34 -7.77
N GLY A 342 18.35 22.69 -7.69
CA GLY A 342 17.49 22.41 -8.82
C GLY A 342 17.95 21.20 -9.64
N HIS A 343 17.51 21.19 -10.90
CA HIS A 343 17.74 20.11 -11.87
C HIS A 343 19.18 20.05 -12.40
N GLY A 344 19.69 18.82 -12.58
CA GLY A 344 20.97 18.53 -13.23
C GLY A 344 20.82 17.58 -14.43
N HIS A 345 21.51 17.86 -15.52
CA HIS A 345 21.41 17.15 -16.82
C HIS A 345 22.39 15.97 -16.99
N ALA A 346 22.70 15.23 -15.92
CA ALA A 346 23.80 14.26 -15.93
C ALA A 346 23.40 12.78 -16.18
N LEU A 347 22.11 12.47 -16.33
CA LEU A 347 21.63 11.14 -16.72
C LEU A 347 21.26 11.13 -18.20
N ASN A 348 21.98 10.33 -18.99
CA ASN A 348 21.64 10.08 -20.38
C ASN A 348 20.62 8.94 -20.49
N PRO A 349 19.82 8.90 -21.57
CA PRO A 349 19.01 7.73 -21.90
C PRO A 349 19.86 6.45 -21.95
N LEU A 350 19.21 5.31 -21.74
CA LEU A 350 19.90 4.02 -21.83
C LEU A 350 20.57 3.89 -23.20
N PRO A 351 21.83 3.44 -23.26
CA PRO A 351 22.52 3.25 -24.53
C PRO A 351 21.83 2.12 -25.30
N LEU A 352 21.22 2.46 -26.44
CA LEU A 352 20.59 1.51 -27.34
C LEU A 352 21.52 1.26 -28.51
N THR A 353 21.75 -0.02 -28.84
CA THR A 353 22.27 -0.40 -30.16
C THR A 353 21.05 -0.83 -30.98
N PRO A 354 20.70 -0.12 -32.06
CA PRO A 354 19.52 -0.48 -32.85
C PRO A 354 19.72 -1.89 -33.44
N PRO A 355 18.72 -2.77 -33.37
CA PRO A 355 18.81 -4.08 -34.01
C PRO A 355 18.92 -3.89 -35.53
N THR A 356 19.75 -4.70 -36.18
CA THR A 356 19.69 -4.78 -37.64
C THR A 356 18.36 -5.45 -38.05
N PRO A 357 17.72 -5.05 -39.16
CA PRO A 357 16.46 -5.65 -39.60
C PRO A 357 16.52 -7.17 -39.76
N ALA A 358 17.70 -7.73 -40.07
CA ALA A 358 17.92 -9.18 -40.18
C ALA A 358 18.13 -9.90 -38.83
N SER A 359 18.36 -9.17 -37.73
CA SER A 359 18.59 -9.73 -36.38
C SER A 359 17.36 -9.61 -35.46
N TRP A 360 16.32 -8.90 -35.89
CA TRP A 360 15.06 -8.79 -35.17
C TRP A 360 14.09 -9.86 -35.66
N ASN A 361 14.06 -11.01 -34.97
CA ASN A 361 12.92 -11.92 -35.06
C ASN A 361 11.89 -11.43 -34.06
N ASP A 362 10.72 -10.99 -34.55
CA ASP A 362 9.59 -10.66 -33.67
C ASP A 362 9.21 -11.92 -32.88
N PRO A 363 9.37 -11.94 -31.54
CA PRO A 363 9.03 -13.10 -30.73
C PRO A 363 7.52 -13.39 -30.68
N PHE A 364 6.69 -12.50 -31.24
CA PHE A 364 5.23 -12.66 -31.36
C PHE A 364 4.78 -13.07 -32.78
N ASP A 365 5.69 -13.09 -33.76
CA ASP A 365 5.44 -13.75 -35.04
C ASP A 365 5.54 -15.27 -34.82
N GLY A 366 4.38 -15.89 -34.58
CA GLY A 366 4.25 -17.34 -34.59
C GLY A 366 4.67 -17.93 -35.95
N PRO A 367 5.08 -19.21 -36.00
CA PRO A 367 5.42 -19.84 -37.27
C PRO A 367 4.23 -19.72 -38.26
N PRO A 368 4.49 -19.56 -39.57
CA PRO A 368 3.42 -19.48 -40.56
C PRO A 368 2.48 -20.66 -40.35
N ARG A 369 1.18 -20.40 -40.21
CA ARG A 369 0.17 -21.46 -40.21
C ARG A 369 0.25 -22.09 -41.59
N ASP A 370 0.80 -23.31 -41.66
CA ASP A 370 0.77 -24.13 -42.86
C ASP A 370 -0.69 -24.29 -43.28
N SER A 371 -1.08 -23.51 -44.29
CA SER A 371 -2.34 -23.71 -44.98
C SER A 371 -2.19 -25.01 -45.77
N LYS A 372 -2.64 -26.11 -45.18
CA LYS A 372 -2.96 -27.31 -45.95
C LYS A 372 -4.01 -26.92 -46.97
N SER A 373 -3.56 -26.70 -48.20
CA SER A 373 -4.43 -26.74 -49.37
C SER A 373 -4.64 -28.21 -49.71
N ASP A 374 -5.87 -28.65 -49.51
CA ASP A 374 -6.42 -29.80 -50.21
C ASP A 374 -6.20 -29.62 -51.71
N SER A 375 -5.52 -30.57 -52.35
CA SER A 375 -5.85 -30.94 -53.73
C SER A 375 -5.53 -32.41 -53.97
N THR A 376 -6.60 -33.15 -54.21
CA THR A 376 -6.65 -34.48 -54.77
C THR A 376 -6.24 -34.44 -56.25
N GLY A 377 -5.44 -35.42 -56.71
CA GLY A 377 -5.12 -35.61 -58.12
C GLY A 377 -4.20 -36.81 -58.39
N HIS A 378 -4.77 -37.83 -59.02
CA HIS A 378 -4.20 -39.16 -59.31
C HIS A 378 -3.10 -39.21 -60.39
N SER A 379 -2.29 -40.29 -60.31
CA SER A 379 -1.58 -41.02 -61.39
C SER A 379 -0.38 -40.33 -62.09
N THR A 380 0.74 -40.98 -62.43
CA THR A 380 1.04 -42.38 -62.75
C THR A 380 2.53 -42.70 -62.50
N ALA A 381 2.81 -43.98 -62.27
CA ALA A 381 4.13 -44.58 -62.08
C ALA A 381 5.09 -44.50 -63.30
N THR A 382 6.41 -44.44 -63.05
CA THR A 382 7.41 -45.28 -63.75
C THR A 382 8.70 -45.38 -62.89
N ARG A 383 9.20 -46.61 -62.71
CA ARG A 383 10.44 -47.00 -61.99
C ARG A 383 11.65 -47.03 -62.97
N PRO A 384 12.90 -47.33 -62.54
CA PRO A 384 14.13 -46.52 -62.64
C PRO A 384 15.08 -47.05 -63.76
N PRO A 385 16.37 -46.69 -63.79
CA PRO A 385 17.32 -47.50 -63.00
C PRO A 385 18.49 -46.74 -62.36
N GLU A 386 18.97 -47.37 -61.30
CA GLU A 386 20.28 -47.23 -60.66
C GLU A 386 21.42 -47.39 -61.67
N GLN A 387 22.55 -46.72 -61.41
CA GLN A 387 23.90 -47.26 -61.59
C GLN A 387 24.95 -46.38 -60.85
N PRO A 388 26.16 -46.87 -60.59
CA PRO A 388 26.61 -47.08 -59.22
C PRO A 388 27.80 -46.20 -58.80
N THR A 389 28.01 -46.22 -57.48
CA THR A 389 29.18 -45.82 -56.68
C THR A 389 30.52 -45.67 -57.41
N ARG A 390 31.24 -44.61 -57.04
CA ARG A 390 32.52 -44.79 -56.37
C ARG A 390 32.75 -43.75 -55.28
#